data_AF-A0A7Y1FI07-F1
#
_entry.id   AF-A0A7Y1FI07-F1
#
_cell.length_a   1.000
_cell.length_b   1.000
_cell.length_c   1.000
_cell.angle_alpha   90.00
_cell.angle_beta   90.00
_cell.angle_gamma   90.00
#
_symmetry.space_group_name_H-M   'P 1'
#
loop_
_entity.id
_entity.type
_entity.pdbx_description
1 polymer ?
#
loop_
_entity_poly.entity_id
_entity_poly.type
_entity_poly.pdbx_seq_one_letter_code
_entity_poly.pdbx_strand_id
1 'polypeptide(L)'
;MRADTQIQEILAKCDILKRATLWPSEPVLRPRAWLENFEEPDIYIAAFLLDKFTFYNRTLTDALLVASYQSIGDGMPKGPASPSSMDLVASLDTAIITPVKGEHPNPTDSGYLVCRKARQLLRLNDTFIQDTDIAIQHAYDGKTVVFLDDFVGSGDQFLTTWKTEDSSGRSFAKANSISQFTAIYVTLVTTDFGLKNIHDNAPTVAVCATHVLDKRSTLEGVLESNPNMRSPILKFLAKYSSKLNPAEQYIANCQNYLMFGYKNRGLMFGFEHSIPDATLPIFWAPGQDSWEPLIERS
;
A
#
# COMPACT_ATOMS: atom_id res chain seq x y z
N MET A 1 -29.76 -2.94 -18.07
CA MET A 1 -28.79 -3.90 -18.64
C MET A 1 -29.01 -5.23 -17.92
N ARG A 2 -29.04 -6.37 -18.61
CA ARG A 2 -29.18 -7.68 -17.92
C ARG A 2 -27.88 -7.97 -17.15
N ALA A 3 -27.97 -8.57 -15.96
CA ALA A 3 -26.81 -8.85 -15.11
C ALA A 3 -25.71 -9.64 -15.85
N ASP A 4 -26.12 -10.61 -16.68
CA ASP A 4 -25.22 -11.42 -17.50
C ASP A 4 -24.39 -10.56 -18.47
N THR A 5 -25.02 -9.56 -19.10
CA THR A 5 -24.32 -8.66 -20.04
C THR A 5 -23.24 -7.87 -19.32
N GLN A 6 -23.54 -7.37 -18.13
CA GLN A 6 -22.58 -6.60 -17.32
C GLN A 6 -21.39 -7.46 -16.88
N ILE A 7 -21.63 -8.71 -16.48
CA ILE A 7 -20.56 -9.65 -16.11
C ILE A 7 -19.63 -9.89 -17.31
N GLN A 8 -20.19 -10.10 -18.51
CA GLN A 8 -19.38 -10.30 -19.71
C GLN A 8 -18.57 -9.06 -20.11
N GLU A 9 -19.12 -7.85 -19.96
CA GLU A 9 -18.39 -6.61 -20.18
C GLU A 9 -17.19 -6.45 -19.23
N ILE A 10 -17.38 -6.78 -17.95
CA ILE A 10 -16.32 -6.72 -16.94
C ILE A 10 -15.22 -7.74 -17.24
N LEU A 11 -15.58 -8.98 -17.59
CA LEU A 11 -14.61 -9.99 -17.98
C LEU A 11 -13.85 -9.60 -19.27
N ALA A 12 -14.53 -9.01 -20.25
CA ALA A 12 -13.88 -8.49 -21.46
C ALA A 12 -12.90 -7.35 -21.14
N LYS A 13 -13.23 -6.47 -20.19
CA LYS A 13 -12.31 -5.45 -19.67
C LYS A 13 -11.07 -6.09 -19.03
N CYS A 14 -11.24 -7.11 -18.19
CA CYS A 14 -10.12 -7.86 -17.61
C CYS A 14 -9.22 -8.47 -18.70
N ASP A 15 -9.80 -9.06 -19.75
CA ASP A 15 -9.04 -9.64 -20.87
C ASP A 15 -8.27 -8.57 -21.68
N ILE A 16 -8.81 -7.36 -21.79
CA ILE A 16 -8.08 -6.21 -22.38
C ILE A 16 -6.91 -5.80 -21.49
N LEU A 17 -7.12 -5.67 -20.16
CA LEU A 17 -6.06 -5.32 -19.21
C LEU A 17 -4.91 -6.33 -19.23
N LYS A 18 -5.23 -7.63 -19.34
CA LYS A 18 -4.24 -8.71 -19.52
C LYS A 18 -3.47 -8.58 -20.84
N ARG A 19 -4.18 -8.39 -21.96
CA ARG A 19 -3.54 -8.23 -23.28
C ARG A 19 -2.66 -6.98 -23.37
N ALA A 20 -3.03 -5.92 -22.66
CA ALA A 20 -2.24 -4.70 -22.53
C ALA A 20 -1.08 -4.82 -21.53
N THR A 21 -0.87 -5.99 -20.92
CA THR A 21 0.14 -6.26 -19.87
C THR A 21 -0.01 -5.44 -18.59
N LEU A 22 -1.17 -4.78 -18.42
CA LEU A 22 -1.49 -4.03 -17.20
C LEU A 22 -1.88 -4.96 -16.05
N TRP A 23 -2.55 -6.07 -16.37
CA TRP A 23 -2.79 -7.18 -15.45
C TRP A 23 -1.95 -8.39 -15.87
N PRO A 24 -1.46 -9.20 -14.92
CA PRO A 24 -0.67 -10.38 -15.25
C PRO A 24 -1.56 -11.46 -15.87
N SER A 25 -0.96 -12.35 -16.66
CA SER A 25 -1.65 -13.49 -17.23
C SER A 25 -2.04 -14.50 -16.15
N GLU A 26 -2.95 -15.41 -16.48
CA GLU A 26 -3.21 -16.58 -15.64
C GLU A 26 -1.96 -17.47 -15.58
N PRO A 27 -1.70 -18.14 -14.44
CA PRO A 27 -2.58 -18.28 -13.26
C PRO A 27 -2.44 -17.18 -12.19
N VAL A 28 -1.71 -16.08 -12.43
CA VAL A 28 -1.43 -15.08 -11.38
C VAL A 28 -2.66 -14.27 -10.98
N LEU A 29 -3.44 -13.78 -11.95
CA LEU A 29 -4.68 -13.05 -11.70
C LEU A 29 -5.83 -13.72 -12.45
N ARG A 30 -6.81 -14.27 -11.71
CA ARG A 30 -7.81 -15.25 -12.18
C ARG A 30 -9.26 -14.75 -12.03
N PRO A 31 -9.73 -13.74 -12.80
CA PRO A 31 -11.07 -13.18 -12.64
C PRO A 31 -12.20 -14.19 -12.83
N ARG A 32 -12.05 -15.11 -13.79
CA ARG A 32 -13.09 -16.11 -14.10
C ARG A 32 -13.22 -17.14 -12.97
N ALA A 33 -12.11 -17.75 -12.57
CA ALA A 33 -12.09 -18.68 -11.43
C ALA A 33 -12.55 -18.01 -10.14
N TRP A 34 -12.17 -16.74 -9.91
CA TRP A 34 -12.64 -16.01 -8.74
C TRP A 34 -14.16 -15.81 -8.73
N LEU A 35 -14.78 -15.52 -9.88
CA LEU A 35 -16.24 -15.38 -9.97
C LEU A 35 -16.98 -16.71 -9.76
N GLU A 36 -16.35 -17.84 -10.05
CA GLU A 36 -16.93 -19.18 -9.85
C GLU A 36 -17.09 -19.56 -8.36
N ASN A 37 -16.47 -18.81 -7.45
CA ASN A 37 -16.66 -18.99 -5.99
C ASN A 37 -18.07 -18.59 -5.51
N PHE A 38 -18.81 -17.83 -6.30
CA PHE A 38 -20.04 -17.15 -5.86
C PHE A 38 -21.28 -17.81 -6.46
N GLU A 39 -22.34 -17.87 -5.66
CA GLU A 39 -23.65 -18.34 -6.10
C GLU A 39 -24.26 -17.36 -7.11
N GLU A 40 -25.04 -17.86 -8.07
CA GLU A 40 -25.77 -17.08 -9.10
C GLU A 40 -26.31 -15.71 -8.66
N PRO A 41 -27.08 -15.56 -7.55
CA PRO A 41 -27.60 -14.27 -7.14
C PRO A 41 -26.53 -13.27 -6.66
N ASP A 42 -25.31 -13.72 -6.39
CA ASP A 42 -24.23 -12.91 -5.83
C ASP A 42 -23.13 -12.58 -6.86
N ILE A 43 -23.05 -13.30 -7.99
CA ILE A 43 -22.01 -13.12 -9.02
C ILE A 43 -21.97 -11.68 -9.54
N TYR A 44 -23.14 -11.03 -9.71
CA TYR A 44 -23.18 -9.65 -10.19
C TYR A 44 -22.55 -8.66 -9.19
N ILE A 45 -22.63 -8.94 -7.88
CA ILE A 45 -22.02 -8.14 -6.81
C ILE A 45 -20.50 -8.33 -6.83
N ALA A 46 -20.05 -9.58 -6.98
CA ALA A 46 -18.65 -9.91 -7.14
C ALA A 46 -18.05 -9.22 -8.36
N ALA A 47 -18.71 -9.31 -9.52
CA ALA A 47 -18.29 -8.64 -10.75
C ALA A 47 -18.23 -7.12 -10.57
N PHE A 48 -19.21 -6.51 -9.90
CA PHE A 48 -19.18 -5.08 -9.58
C PHE A 48 -17.95 -4.69 -8.76
N LEU A 49 -17.56 -5.48 -7.75
CA LEU A 49 -16.34 -5.22 -6.97
C LEU A 49 -15.08 -5.43 -7.80
N LEU A 50 -15.04 -6.47 -8.63
CA LEU A 50 -13.93 -6.73 -9.56
C LEU A 50 -13.69 -5.57 -10.54
N ASP A 51 -14.76 -4.92 -11.03
CA ASP A 51 -14.63 -3.75 -11.90
C ASP A 51 -13.90 -2.58 -11.22
N LYS A 52 -13.93 -2.51 -9.88
CA LYS A 52 -13.25 -1.50 -9.06
C LYS A 52 -11.84 -1.89 -8.66
N PHE A 53 -11.46 -3.16 -8.85
CA PHE A 53 -10.13 -3.61 -8.51
C PHE A 53 -9.08 -3.00 -9.44
N THR A 54 -7.99 -2.48 -8.86
CA THR A 54 -6.84 -1.90 -9.57
C THR A 54 -5.58 -2.72 -9.29
N PHE A 55 -4.72 -2.88 -10.28
CA PHE A 55 -3.47 -3.63 -10.10
C PHE A 55 -2.28 -2.83 -10.64
N TYR A 56 -1.25 -2.69 -9.82
CA TYR A 56 0.01 -2.06 -10.21
C TYR A 56 1.00 -3.16 -10.60
N ASN A 57 1.17 -3.34 -11.92
CA ASN A 57 2.21 -4.20 -12.44
C ASN A 57 3.61 -3.64 -12.15
N ARG A 58 4.64 -4.45 -12.41
CA ARG A 58 6.04 -4.04 -12.22
C ARG A 58 6.40 -2.72 -12.89
N THR A 59 5.98 -2.49 -14.13
CA THR A 59 6.28 -1.25 -14.86
C THR A 59 5.68 -0.02 -14.18
N LEU A 60 4.43 -0.11 -13.73
CA LEU A 60 3.76 0.95 -13.00
C LEU A 60 4.41 1.15 -11.62
N THR A 61 4.74 0.08 -10.89
CA THR A 61 5.44 0.16 -9.61
C THR A 61 6.80 0.85 -9.75
N ASP A 62 7.58 0.51 -10.79
CA ASP A 62 8.88 1.12 -11.07
C ASP A 62 8.71 2.62 -11.42
N ALA A 63 7.70 2.96 -12.22
CA ALA A 63 7.38 4.35 -12.56
C ALA A 63 6.91 5.16 -11.33
N LEU A 64 6.07 4.59 -10.48
CA LEU A 64 5.62 5.20 -9.22
C LEU A 64 6.81 5.46 -8.28
N LEU A 65 7.76 4.55 -8.18
CA LEU A 65 8.94 4.74 -7.34
C LEU A 65 9.79 5.93 -7.84
N VAL A 66 10.07 5.97 -9.14
CA VAL A 66 10.84 7.07 -9.73
C VAL A 66 10.11 8.39 -9.58
N ALA A 67 8.81 8.44 -9.84
CA ALA A 67 7.99 9.63 -9.68
C ALA A 67 7.94 10.10 -8.21
N SER A 68 7.75 9.18 -7.25
CA SER A 68 7.68 9.53 -5.83
C SER A 68 9.02 10.10 -5.35
N TYR A 69 10.14 9.53 -5.79
CA TYR A 69 11.47 10.06 -5.46
C TYR A 69 11.73 11.43 -6.12
N GLN A 70 11.40 11.58 -7.41
CA GLN A 70 11.55 12.87 -8.10
C GLN A 70 10.66 13.96 -7.52
N SER A 71 9.53 13.58 -6.92
CA SER A 71 8.63 14.53 -6.26
C SER A 71 9.29 15.28 -5.10
N ILE A 72 10.42 14.81 -4.54
CA ILE A 72 11.17 15.53 -3.49
C ILE A 72 11.41 17.00 -3.87
N GLY A 73 11.73 17.26 -5.14
CA GLY A 73 12.05 18.60 -5.66
C GLY A 73 10.95 19.29 -6.46
N ASP A 74 9.71 18.77 -6.50
CA ASP A 74 8.66 19.26 -7.42
C ASP A 74 8.02 20.60 -7.01
N GLY A 75 8.36 21.14 -5.83
CA GLY A 75 7.82 22.40 -5.31
C GLY A 75 6.46 22.26 -4.61
N MET A 76 5.88 21.06 -4.53
CA MET A 76 4.63 20.82 -3.83
C MET A 76 4.86 20.64 -2.33
N PRO A 77 3.90 21.06 -1.46
CA PRO A 77 3.99 20.80 -0.02
C PRO A 77 4.10 19.29 0.29
N LYS A 78 5.04 18.90 1.15
CA LYS A 78 5.29 17.50 1.56
C LYS A 78 4.77 17.15 2.96
N GLY A 79 4.37 18.16 3.71
CA GLY A 79 3.81 18.02 5.05
C GLY A 79 3.50 19.40 5.65
N PRO A 80 2.82 19.43 6.80
CA PRO A 80 2.43 20.68 7.44
C PRO A 80 3.62 21.48 7.98
N ALA A 81 4.71 20.81 8.36
CA ALA A 81 5.94 21.44 8.84
C ALA A 81 7.19 20.84 8.17
N SER A 82 7.05 20.27 6.98
CA SER A 82 8.18 19.74 6.22
C SER A 82 9.10 20.87 5.72
N PRO A 83 10.41 20.62 5.54
CA PRO A 83 11.30 21.57 4.87
C PRO A 83 10.81 21.95 3.47
N SER A 84 11.31 23.08 2.94
CA SER A 84 10.98 23.49 1.57
C SER A 84 11.57 22.53 0.54
N SER A 85 11.03 22.47 -0.67
CA SER A 85 11.58 21.61 -1.73
C SER A 85 13.05 21.90 -2.03
N MET A 86 13.48 23.16 -1.90
CA MET A 86 14.87 23.56 -2.09
C MET A 86 15.77 22.99 -0.99
N ASP A 87 15.32 23.05 0.26
CA ASP A 87 16.06 22.48 1.40
C ASP A 87 16.10 20.95 1.31
N LEU A 88 14.98 20.33 0.90
CA LEU A 88 14.92 18.88 0.70
C LEU A 88 15.93 18.43 -0.34
N VAL A 89 15.95 19.07 -1.52
CA VAL A 89 16.92 18.76 -2.59
C VAL A 89 18.36 19.01 -2.14
N ALA A 90 18.64 20.13 -1.48
CA ALA A 90 19.98 20.43 -0.96
C ALA A 90 20.45 19.41 0.09
N SER A 91 19.53 18.86 0.87
CA SER A 91 19.85 17.88 1.91
C SER A 91 20.19 16.49 1.35
N LEU A 92 19.88 16.20 0.08
CA LEU A 92 20.13 14.90 -0.55
C LEU A 92 21.62 14.54 -0.66
N ASP A 93 22.52 15.53 -0.66
CA ASP A 93 23.98 15.31 -0.68
C ASP A 93 24.48 14.49 0.51
N THR A 94 23.74 14.50 1.62
CA THR A 94 24.05 13.73 2.82
C THR A 94 23.13 12.53 3.01
N ALA A 95 22.21 12.27 2.09
CA ALA A 95 21.14 11.31 2.32
C ALA A 95 21.64 9.87 2.36
N ILE A 96 21.06 9.11 3.28
CA ILE A 96 20.99 7.65 3.18
C ILE A 96 19.54 7.21 3.12
N ILE A 97 19.34 6.01 2.59
CA ILE A 97 18.06 5.34 2.41
C ILE A 97 17.96 4.21 3.41
N THR A 98 16.82 4.10 4.09
CA THR A 98 16.48 2.97 4.96
C THR A 98 15.07 2.47 4.58
N PRO A 99 14.80 1.16 4.67
CA PRO A 99 13.42 0.68 4.61
C PRO A 99 12.63 1.16 5.83
N VAL A 100 11.31 1.26 5.67
CA VAL A 100 10.37 1.26 6.80
C VAL A 100 10.30 -0.16 7.37
N LYS A 101 10.45 -0.29 8.69
CA LYS A 101 10.36 -1.56 9.42
C LYS A 101 8.98 -1.70 10.08
N GLY A 102 8.33 -2.84 9.88
CA GLY A 102 7.10 -3.16 10.60
C GLY A 102 7.33 -3.37 12.10
N GLU A 103 6.24 -3.66 12.83
CA GLU A 103 6.26 -4.01 14.26
C GLU A 103 7.09 -5.28 14.54
N HIS A 104 7.16 -6.17 13.55
CA HIS A 104 7.98 -7.39 13.56
C HIS A 104 8.84 -7.43 12.29
N PRO A 105 10.03 -6.80 12.31
CA PRO A 105 10.84 -6.65 11.11
C PRO A 105 11.23 -8.01 10.53
N ASN A 106 10.95 -8.22 9.25
CA ASN A 106 11.36 -9.40 8.51
C ASN A 106 12.18 -8.98 7.27
N PRO A 107 13.31 -9.63 6.97
CA PRO A 107 14.04 -9.40 5.72
C PRO A 107 13.18 -9.53 4.44
N THR A 108 12.03 -10.19 4.49
CA THR A 108 11.08 -10.33 3.38
C THR A 108 10.05 -9.19 3.30
N ASP A 109 10.12 -8.19 4.17
CA ASP A 109 9.20 -7.04 4.15
C ASP A 109 9.38 -6.21 2.86
N SER A 110 8.29 -5.60 2.39
CA SER A 110 8.23 -4.84 1.14
C SER A 110 9.25 -3.71 1.07
N GLY A 111 9.56 -3.06 2.21
CA GLY A 111 10.55 -1.99 2.29
C GLY A 111 11.92 -2.36 1.72
N TYR A 112 12.42 -3.59 1.96
CA TYR A 112 13.71 -4.02 1.40
C TYR A 112 13.65 -4.23 -0.11
N LEU A 113 12.54 -4.74 -0.64
CA LEU A 113 12.31 -4.87 -2.07
C LEU A 113 12.31 -3.49 -2.74
N VAL A 114 11.63 -2.50 -2.14
CA VAL A 114 11.57 -1.13 -2.64
C VAL A 114 12.94 -0.47 -2.60
N CYS A 115 13.72 -0.65 -1.52
CA CYS A 115 15.10 -0.19 -1.45
C CYS A 115 15.96 -0.77 -2.59
N ARG A 116 15.87 -2.09 -2.83
CA ARG A 116 16.59 -2.74 -3.93
C ARG A 116 16.20 -2.17 -5.29
N LYS A 117 14.90 -1.93 -5.53
CA LYS A 117 14.42 -1.29 -6.76
C LYS A 117 14.93 0.15 -6.90
N ALA A 118 14.87 0.93 -5.83
CA ALA A 118 15.35 2.31 -5.80
C ALA A 118 16.83 2.38 -6.20
N ARG A 119 17.68 1.49 -5.67
CA ARG A 119 19.09 1.39 -6.08
C ARG A 119 19.24 1.23 -7.59
N GLN A 120 18.51 0.28 -8.18
CA GLN A 120 18.62 -0.07 -9.59
C GLN A 120 18.10 1.04 -10.50
N LEU A 121 16.93 1.59 -10.17
CA LEU A 121 16.23 2.57 -11.00
C LEU A 121 16.85 3.97 -10.87
N LEU A 122 17.26 4.36 -9.67
CA LEU A 122 17.87 5.66 -9.37
C LEU A 122 19.40 5.64 -9.52
N ARG A 123 19.99 4.48 -9.84
CA ARG A 123 21.44 4.28 -10.03
C ARG A 123 22.28 4.71 -8.83
N LEU A 124 21.80 4.39 -7.63
CA LEU A 124 22.48 4.71 -6.37
C LEU A 124 23.53 3.65 -6.05
N ASN A 125 24.60 4.04 -5.35
CA ASN A 125 25.58 3.10 -4.82
C ASN A 125 24.95 2.31 -3.64
N ASP A 126 25.37 1.06 -3.42
CA ASP A 126 24.93 0.25 -2.27
C ASP A 126 25.19 0.95 -0.93
N THR A 127 26.22 1.80 -0.85
CA THR A 127 26.51 2.60 0.37
C THR A 127 25.40 3.58 0.75
N PHE A 128 24.48 3.90 -0.16
CA PHE A 128 23.33 4.76 0.15
C PHE A 128 22.22 4.00 0.86
N ILE A 129 22.15 2.67 0.76
CA ILE A 129 21.11 1.89 1.43
C ILE A 129 21.70 1.31 2.70
N GLN A 130 21.16 1.74 3.83
CA GLN A 130 21.66 1.40 5.15
C GLN A 130 20.53 0.81 6.01
N ASP A 131 20.93 -0.04 6.95
CA ASP A 131 20.02 -0.53 7.97
C ASP A 131 19.55 0.59 8.89
N THR A 132 18.37 0.40 9.48
CA THR A 132 17.72 1.40 10.34
C THR A 132 18.59 1.86 11.51
N ASP A 133 19.42 1.02 12.10
CA ASP A 133 20.28 1.41 13.23
C ASP A 133 21.37 2.40 12.80
N ILE A 134 21.94 2.20 11.60
CA ILE A 134 22.88 3.15 10.98
C ILE A 134 22.14 4.44 10.62
N ALA A 135 20.91 4.32 10.12
CA ALA A 135 20.08 5.48 9.83
C ALA A 135 19.72 6.32 11.06
N ILE A 136 19.49 5.69 12.22
CA ILE A 136 19.29 6.39 13.48
C ILE A 136 20.56 7.18 13.85
N GLN A 137 21.74 6.58 13.80
CA GLN A 137 22.98 7.32 14.06
C GLN A 137 23.16 8.51 13.11
N HIS A 138 22.91 8.30 11.82
CA HIS A 138 23.02 9.34 10.81
C HIS A 138 22.04 10.50 11.04
N ALA A 139 20.83 10.20 11.53
CA ALA A 139 19.87 11.21 11.97
C ALA A 139 20.40 12.00 13.19
N TYR A 140 21.05 11.36 14.15
CA TYR A 140 21.68 12.05 15.29
C TYR A 140 22.84 12.96 14.86
N ASP A 141 23.52 12.64 13.76
CA ASP A 141 24.53 13.51 13.14
C ASP A 141 23.91 14.73 12.42
N GLY A 142 22.57 14.86 12.39
CA GLY A 142 21.86 15.96 11.73
C GLY A 142 21.74 15.79 10.21
N LYS A 143 21.98 14.59 9.67
CA LYS A 143 22.00 14.32 8.22
C LYS A 143 20.70 13.71 7.72
N THR A 144 20.50 13.74 6.41
CA THR A 144 19.23 13.33 5.79
C THR A 144 19.00 11.83 5.83
N VAL A 145 17.79 11.43 6.19
CA VAL A 145 17.32 10.05 6.12
C VAL A 145 16.09 9.97 5.21
N VAL A 146 16.19 9.12 4.19
CA VAL A 146 15.11 8.81 3.25
C VAL A 146 14.53 7.45 3.60
N PHE A 147 13.28 7.42 4.02
CA PHE A 147 12.52 6.20 4.26
C PHE A 147 11.85 5.75 2.96
N LEU A 148 11.91 4.45 2.66
CA LEU A 148 11.24 3.86 1.51
C LEU A 148 10.23 2.79 1.94
N ASP A 149 9.05 2.84 1.31
CA ASP A 149 8.02 1.83 1.43
C ASP A 149 7.15 1.78 0.16
N ASP A 150 6.43 0.69 -0.08
CA ASP A 150 5.54 0.56 -1.23
C ASP A 150 4.19 1.23 -0.99
N PHE A 151 3.63 1.09 0.21
CA PHE A 151 2.27 1.53 0.48
C PHE A 151 2.04 1.99 1.91
N VAL A 152 1.32 3.12 2.04
CA VAL A 152 0.84 3.63 3.32
C VAL A 152 -0.67 3.47 3.42
N GLY A 153 -1.10 2.44 4.17
CA GLY A 153 -2.49 2.24 4.59
C GLY A 153 -2.88 3.17 5.73
N SER A 154 -2.63 2.78 6.97
CA SER A 154 -2.87 3.61 8.17
C SER A 154 -1.70 4.52 8.54
N GLY A 155 -0.49 4.22 8.05
CA GLY A 155 0.75 4.87 8.49
C GLY A 155 1.37 4.27 9.75
N ASP A 156 0.76 3.24 10.33
CA ASP A 156 1.23 2.66 11.60
C ASP A 156 2.66 2.10 11.50
N GLN A 157 3.00 1.40 10.42
CA GLN A 157 4.36 0.86 10.21
C GLN A 157 5.43 1.96 10.20
N PHE A 158 5.18 3.05 9.49
CA PHE A 158 6.09 4.21 9.47
C PHE A 158 6.19 4.85 10.86
N LEU A 159 5.06 5.08 11.53
CA LEU A 159 5.06 5.71 12.86
C LEU A 159 5.70 4.83 13.93
N THR A 160 5.59 3.52 13.81
CA THR A 160 6.34 2.55 14.62
C THR A 160 7.83 2.67 14.32
N THR A 161 8.26 2.61 13.05
CA THR A 161 9.67 2.84 12.68
C THR A 161 10.20 4.15 13.26
N TRP A 162 9.41 5.22 13.17
CA TRP A 162 9.76 6.56 13.64
C TRP A 162 10.00 6.61 15.16
N LYS A 163 9.21 5.87 15.94
CA LYS A 163 9.20 5.93 17.41
C LYS A 163 10.01 4.83 18.08
N THR A 164 10.20 3.69 17.42
CA THR A 164 10.92 2.53 17.98
C THR A 164 12.34 2.92 18.36
N GLU A 165 12.72 2.53 19.58
CA GLU A 165 14.04 2.79 20.13
C GLU A 165 14.99 1.63 19.81
N ASP A 166 16.23 1.95 19.47
CA ASP A 166 17.32 0.99 19.40
C ASP A 166 17.77 0.56 20.81
N SER A 167 18.77 -0.33 20.88
CA SER A 167 19.33 -0.82 22.14
C SER A 167 19.96 0.28 23.02
N SER A 168 20.23 1.45 22.45
CA SER A 168 20.78 2.63 23.13
C SER A 168 19.70 3.66 23.50
N GLY A 169 18.42 3.32 23.32
CA GLY A 169 17.29 4.21 23.60
C GLY A 169 17.14 5.35 22.59
N ARG A 170 17.70 5.22 21.39
CA ARG A 170 17.64 6.24 20.33
C ARG A 170 16.55 5.90 19.33
N SER A 171 15.85 6.92 18.83
CA SER A 171 14.85 6.75 17.77
C SER A 171 14.87 7.97 16.83
N PHE A 172 14.24 7.86 15.66
CA PHE A 172 14.12 9.01 14.76
C PHE A 172 13.29 10.13 15.38
N ALA A 173 12.24 9.80 16.14
CA ALA A 173 11.46 10.78 16.88
C ALA A 173 12.31 11.57 17.88
N LYS A 174 13.24 10.91 18.58
CA LYS A 174 14.20 11.57 19.50
C LYS A 174 15.29 12.34 18.74
N ALA A 175 15.78 11.82 17.62
CA ALA A 175 16.72 12.54 16.76
C ALA A 175 16.11 13.86 16.27
N ASN A 176 14.87 13.82 15.80
CA ASN A 176 14.15 14.98 15.26
C ASN A 176 13.99 16.11 16.29
N SER A 177 13.89 15.78 17.58
CA SER A 177 13.77 16.78 18.64
C SER A 177 15.10 17.41 19.06
N ILE A 178 16.26 16.85 18.66
CA ILE A 178 17.59 17.31 19.13
C ILE A 178 18.55 17.72 18.00
N SER A 179 18.52 17.06 16.84
CA SER A 179 19.49 17.26 15.75
C SER A 179 18.89 17.94 14.53
N GLN A 180 17.56 18.16 14.49
CA GLN A 180 16.85 18.79 13.36
C GLN A 180 17.20 18.17 12.00
N PHE A 181 17.48 16.87 11.97
CA PHE A 181 17.81 16.17 10.74
C PHE A 181 16.64 16.20 9.75
N THR A 182 16.94 16.07 8.45
CA THR A 182 15.89 16.04 7.41
C THR A 182 15.36 14.63 7.23
N ALA A 183 14.06 14.45 7.46
CA ALA A 183 13.34 13.19 7.24
C ALA A 183 12.48 13.27 5.98
N ILE A 184 12.76 12.40 5.02
CA ILE A 184 12.00 12.28 3.77
C ILE A 184 11.37 10.89 3.74
N TYR A 185 10.07 10.78 3.56
CA TYR A 185 9.40 9.51 3.39
C TYR A 185 8.87 9.37 1.97
N VAL A 186 9.48 8.51 1.17
CA VAL A 186 9.02 8.21 -0.19
C VAL A 186 8.18 6.93 -0.16
N THR A 187 6.93 7.05 -0.62
CA THR A 187 6.01 5.92 -0.76
C THR A 187 5.34 5.97 -2.13
N LEU A 188 4.99 4.81 -2.71
CA LEU A 188 4.43 4.78 -4.08
C LEU A 188 2.96 5.19 -4.04
N VAL A 189 2.22 4.60 -3.10
CA VAL A 189 0.78 4.82 -2.92
C VAL A 189 0.50 5.08 -1.44
N THR A 190 -0.33 6.06 -1.12
CA THR A 190 -0.77 6.34 0.26
C THR A 190 -2.26 6.60 0.31
N THR A 191 -2.94 6.30 1.40
CA THR A 191 -4.30 6.78 1.62
C THR A 191 -4.28 8.20 2.22
N ASP A 192 -5.30 9.00 1.93
CA ASP A 192 -5.49 10.31 2.58
C ASP A 192 -5.50 10.20 4.12
N PHE A 193 -6.10 9.13 4.64
CA PHE A 193 -6.13 8.79 6.06
C PHE A 193 -4.72 8.53 6.63
N GLY A 194 -3.93 7.68 5.97
CA GLY A 194 -2.58 7.35 6.42
C GLY A 194 -1.64 8.55 6.33
N LEU A 195 -1.74 9.33 5.25
CA LEU A 195 -1.01 10.58 5.08
C LEU A 195 -1.33 11.57 6.21
N LYS A 196 -2.62 11.77 6.51
CA LYS A 196 -3.05 12.63 7.62
C LYS A 196 -2.48 12.14 8.96
N ASN A 197 -2.55 10.84 9.23
CA ASN A 197 -2.04 10.27 10.48
C ASN A 197 -0.54 10.52 10.65
N ILE A 198 0.24 10.39 9.57
CA ILE A 198 1.68 10.72 9.58
C ILE A 198 1.89 12.21 9.82
N HIS A 199 1.17 13.09 9.11
CA HIS A 199 1.27 14.53 9.30
C HIS A 199 0.92 14.99 10.70
N ASP A 200 -0.06 14.36 11.36
CA ASP A 200 -0.44 14.67 12.74
C ASP A 200 0.63 14.22 13.76
N ASN A 201 1.33 13.12 13.50
CA ASN A 201 2.23 12.47 14.46
C ASN A 201 3.73 12.70 14.21
N ALA A 202 4.09 13.09 12.99
CA ALA A 202 5.45 13.36 12.55
C ALA A 202 5.43 14.54 11.53
N PRO A 203 4.99 15.74 11.97
CA PRO A 203 4.66 16.86 11.07
C PRO A 203 5.84 17.41 10.26
N THR A 204 7.08 17.15 10.71
CA THR A 204 8.31 17.57 10.05
C THR A 204 8.78 16.63 8.95
N VAL A 205 8.19 15.43 8.85
CA VAL A 205 8.53 14.46 7.80
C VAL A 205 7.97 14.94 6.46
N ALA A 206 8.84 15.03 5.45
CA ALA A 206 8.43 15.30 4.08
C ALA A 206 7.93 14.01 3.41
N VAL A 207 6.61 13.84 3.30
CA VAL A 207 6.00 12.68 2.65
C VAL A 207 5.87 12.92 1.14
N CYS A 208 6.54 12.07 0.37
CA CYS A 208 6.64 12.12 -1.08
C CYS A 208 5.91 10.91 -1.67
N ALA A 209 4.65 11.11 -2.06
CA ALA A 209 3.79 10.07 -2.65
C ALA A 209 3.34 10.46 -4.05
N THR A 210 3.39 9.50 -4.99
CA THR A 210 2.89 9.74 -6.36
C THR A 210 1.37 9.62 -6.42
N HIS A 211 0.80 8.62 -5.76
CA HIS A 211 -0.64 8.40 -5.79
C HIS A 211 -1.23 8.45 -4.37
N VAL A 212 -2.12 9.42 -4.15
CA VAL A 212 -2.91 9.51 -2.92
C VAL A 212 -4.31 8.99 -3.20
N LEU A 213 -4.64 7.85 -2.59
CA LEU A 213 -5.95 7.24 -2.60
C LEU A 213 -6.87 8.01 -1.64
N ASP A 214 -7.82 8.72 -2.21
CA ASP A 214 -8.89 9.33 -1.43
C ASP A 214 -10.01 8.32 -1.11
N LYS A 215 -11.00 8.78 -0.34
CA LYS A 215 -12.18 8.00 0.01
C LYS A 215 -12.85 7.26 -1.16
N ARG A 216 -12.84 7.80 -2.39
CA ARG A 216 -13.46 7.15 -3.57
C ARG A 216 -12.76 5.85 -3.96
N SER A 217 -11.52 5.67 -3.53
CA SER A 217 -10.74 4.44 -3.74
C SER A 217 -11.03 3.34 -2.71
N THR A 218 -11.89 3.63 -1.73
CA THR A 218 -12.28 2.71 -0.66
C THR A 218 -13.67 2.15 -0.91
N LEU A 219 -13.99 1.02 -0.26
CA LEU A 219 -15.33 0.46 -0.25
C LEU A 219 -16.36 1.50 0.19
N GLU A 220 -16.10 2.28 1.24
CA GLU A 220 -17.06 3.29 1.71
C GLU A 220 -17.39 4.32 0.63
N GLY A 221 -16.39 4.84 -0.10
CA GLY A 221 -16.64 5.77 -1.20
C GLY A 221 -17.41 5.14 -2.37
N VAL A 222 -17.18 3.85 -2.65
CA VAL A 222 -17.98 3.09 -3.61
C VAL A 222 -19.43 2.95 -3.15
N LEU A 223 -19.66 2.67 -1.87
CA LEU A 223 -21.00 2.53 -1.29
C LEU A 223 -21.77 3.86 -1.27
N GLU A 224 -21.09 4.97 -0.97
CA GLU A 224 -21.69 6.31 -1.03
C GLU A 224 -22.08 6.70 -2.47
N SER A 225 -21.24 6.36 -3.44
CA SER A 225 -21.51 6.61 -4.85
C SER A 225 -22.57 5.67 -5.43
N ASN A 226 -22.85 4.54 -4.77
CA ASN A 226 -23.81 3.53 -5.21
C ASN A 226 -24.72 3.09 -4.04
N PRO A 227 -25.62 3.96 -3.53
CA PRO A 227 -26.41 3.66 -2.32
C PRO A 227 -27.22 2.37 -2.41
N ASN A 228 -27.75 2.04 -3.59
CA ASN A 228 -28.51 0.82 -3.85
C ASN A 228 -27.66 -0.46 -3.70
N MET A 229 -26.34 -0.35 -3.86
CA MET A 229 -25.39 -1.46 -3.71
C MET A 229 -24.90 -1.65 -2.27
N ARG A 230 -25.19 -0.71 -1.35
CA ARG A 230 -24.73 -0.77 0.05
C ARG A 230 -25.17 -2.04 0.77
N SER A 231 -26.48 -2.30 0.83
CA SER A 231 -26.98 -3.49 1.52
C SER A 231 -26.55 -4.80 0.82
N PRO A 232 -26.65 -4.93 -0.52
CA PRO A 232 -26.14 -6.10 -1.24
C PRO A 232 -24.67 -6.40 -0.96
N ILE A 233 -23.78 -5.41 -1.07
CA ILE A 233 -22.34 -5.62 -0.88
C ILE A 233 -22.01 -6.00 0.57
N LEU A 234 -22.62 -5.36 1.57
CA LEU A 234 -22.34 -5.71 2.96
C LEU A 234 -22.81 -7.13 3.29
N LYS A 235 -23.97 -7.56 2.76
CA LYS A 235 -24.45 -8.95 2.91
C LYS A 235 -23.54 -9.94 2.18
N PHE A 236 -23.10 -9.59 0.97
CA PHE A 236 -22.15 -10.37 0.19
C PHE A 236 -20.85 -10.57 0.95
N LEU A 237 -20.21 -9.50 1.42
CA LEU A 237 -18.96 -9.58 2.17
C LEU A 237 -19.13 -10.39 3.45
N ALA A 238 -20.23 -10.20 4.19
CA ALA A 238 -20.50 -10.98 5.41
C ALA A 238 -20.71 -12.47 5.14
N LYS A 239 -21.35 -12.82 4.01
CA LYS A 239 -21.61 -14.19 3.59
C LYS A 239 -20.31 -14.91 3.22
N TYR A 240 -19.47 -14.28 2.41
CA TYR A 240 -18.30 -14.95 1.83
C TYR A 240 -17.02 -14.78 2.65
N SER A 241 -16.93 -13.77 3.54
CA SER A 241 -15.76 -13.62 4.41
C SER A 241 -15.56 -14.82 5.34
N SER A 242 -16.64 -15.49 5.77
CA SER A 242 -16.57 -16.69 6.61
C SER A 242 -15.92 -17.90 5.93
N LYS A 243 -15.81 -17.88 4.59
CA LYS A 243 -15.11 -18.92 3.82
C LYS A 243 -13.61 -18.66 3.70
N LEU A 244 -13.14 -17.47 4.07
CA LEU A 244 -11.75 -17.07 3.94
C LEU A 244 -10.92 -17.56 5.12
N ASN A 245 -9.66 -17.91 4.86
CA ASN A 245 -8.71 -18.39 5.85
C ASN A 245 -7.30 -17.80 5.59
N PRO A 246 -7.13 -16.47 5.73
CA PRO A 246 -5.83 -15.83 5.50
C PRO A 246 -4.79 -16.32 6.53
N ALA A 247 -3.52 -16.35 6.10
CA ALA A 247 -2.41 -16.76 6.98
C ALA A 247 -2.19 -15.75 8.14
N GLU A 248 -2.51 -14.48 7.89
CA GLU A 248 -2.43 -13.38 8.84
C GLU A 248 -3.45 -13.53 9.95
N GLN A 249 -3.00 -14.07 11.09
CA GLN A 249 -3.85 -14.35 12.25
C GLN A 249 -4.61 -13.11 12.76
N TYR A 250 -4.03 -11.91 12.66
CA TYR A 250 -4.71 -10.68 13.06
C TYR A 250 -5.88 -10.29 12.14
N ILE A 251 -5.86 -10.72 10.86
CA ILE A 251 -6.99 -10.61 9.94
C ILE A 251 -7.98 -11.75 10.21
N ALA A 252 -7.50 -13.00 10.25
CA ALA A 252 -8.33 -14.19 10.43
C ALA A 252 -9.17 -14.14 11.72
N ASN A 253 -8.58 -13.65 12.81
CA ASN A 253 -9.22 -13.60 14.13
C ASN A 253 -10.11 -12.35 14.33
N CYS A 254 -10.20 -11.45 13.34
CA CYS A 254 -11.03 -10.25 13.42
C CYS A 254 -12.04 -10.21 12.29
N GLN A 255 -13.31 -10.51 12.59
CA GLN A 255 -14.38 -10.56 11.58
C GLN A 255 -14.47 -9.31 10.71
N ASN A 256 -14.28 -8.13 11.31
CA ASN A 256 -14.31 -6.86 10.57
C ASN A 256 -13.12 -6.75 9.60
N TYR A 257 -11.92 -7.19 9.98
CA TYR A 257 -10.78 -7.18 9.07
C TYR A 257 -10.91 -8.24 8.00
N LEU A 258 -11.49 -9.39 8.31
CA LEU A 258 -11.79 -10.43 7.31
C LEU A 258 -12.77 -9.92 6.23
N MET A 259 -13.67 -9.01 6.61
CA MET A 259 -14.61 -8.37 5.67
C MET A 259 -14.02 -7.16 4.93
N PHE A 260 -13.24 -6.33 5.62
CA PHE A 260 -12.90 -4.98 5.16
C PHE A 260 -11.40 -4.69 5.06
N GLY A 261 -10.55 -5.68 5.32
CA GLY A 261 -9.10 -5.50 5.40
C GLY A 261 -8.67 -4.80 6.70
N TYR A 262 -7.35 -4.70 6.89
CA TYR A 262 -6.75 -4.08 8.06
C TYR A 262 -7.30 -2.66 8.29
N LYS A 263 -7.65 -2.35 9.55
CA LYS A 263 -8.26 -1.07 9.97
C LYS A 263 -9.51 -0.67 9.18
N ASN A 264 -10.23 -1.65 8.61
CA ASN A 264 -11.45 -1.47 7.82
C ASN A 264 -11.28 -0.47 6.67
N ARG A 265 -10.13 -0.47 6.00
CA ARG A 265 -9.89 0.48 4.89
C ARG A 265 -10.70 0.13 3.64
N GLY A 266 -10.97 -1.15 3.40
CA GLY A 266 -11.77 -1.62 2.28
C GLY A 266 -11.17 -1.25 0.93
N LEU A 267 -9.85 -1.35 0.78
CA LEU A 267 -9.17 -1.00 -0.47
C LEU A 267 -9.41 -2.09 -1.52
N MET A 268 -9.29 -1.71 -2.79
CA MET A 268 -9.54 -2.60 -3.92
C MET A 268 -8.36 -2.51 -4.89
N PHE A 269 -7.14 -2.74 -4.39
CA PHE A 269 -5.99 -2.78 -5.27
C PHE A 269 -4.90 -3.74 -4.81
N GLY A 270 -3.94 -4.04 -5.70
CA GLY A 270 -2.76 -4.82 -5.38
C GLY A 270 -1.53 -4.39 -6.17
N PHE A 271 -0.35 -4.80 -5.70
CA PHE A 271 0.88 -4.72 -6.48
C PHE A 271 1.27 -6.10 -6.99
N GLU A 272 2.14 -6.13 -7.99
CA GLU A 272 2.74 -7.37 -8.49
C GLU A 272 3.57 -8.12 -7.47
N HIS A 273 4.19 -7.42 -6.52
CA HIS A 273 5.04 -8.06 -5.52
C HIS A 273 4.31 -8.46 -4.23
N SER A 274 3.16 -7.84 -3.91
CA SER A 274 2.28 -8.26 -2.80
C SER A 274 0.95 -7.49 -2.82
N ILE A 275 -0.05 -8.00 -2.10
CA ILE A 275 -1.35 -7.34 -1.89
C ILE A 275 -1.37 -6.73 -0.49
N PRO A 276 -1.65 -5.42 -0.34
CA PRO A 276 -1.76 -4.81 0.99
C PRO A 276 -2.86 -5.46 1.83
N ASP A 277 -2.62 -5.63 3.13
CA ASP A 277 -3.59 -6.18 4.10
C ASP A 277 -4.85 -5.30 4.28
N ALA A 278 -4.76 -4.02 3.93
CA ALA A 278 -5.84 -3.05 3.89
C ALA A 278 -6.81 -3.27 2.69
N THR A 279 -6.44 -4.13 1.74
CA THR A 279 -7.28 -4.54 0.62
C THR A 279 -8.31 -5.57 1.06
N LEU A 280 -9.53 -5.51 0.51
CA LEU A 280 -10.60 -6.46 0.80
C LEU A 280 -10.09 -7.91 0.69
N PRO A 281 -10.11 -8.71 1.78
CA PRO A 281 -9.58 -10.07 1.78
C PRO A 281 -10.24 -10.99 0.77
N ILE A 282 -11.49 -10.71 0.38
CA ILE A 282 -12.20 -11.50 -0.62
C ILE A 282 -11.47 -11.59 -1.97
N PHE A 283 -10.54 -10.68 -2.27
CA PHE A 283 -9.72 -10.74 -3.49
C PHE A 283 -8.50 -11.65 -3.35
N TRP A 284 -7.91 -11.77 -2.16
CA TRP A 284 -6.55 -12.33 -2.02
C TRP A 284 -6.40 -13.44 -1.00
N ALA A 285 -7.32 -13.54 -0.04
CA ALA A 285 -7.24 -14.56 0.99
C ALA A 285 -7.59 -15.93 0.38
N PRO A 286 -6.82 -16.99 0.69
CA PRO A 286 -7.25 -18.34 0.43
C PRO A 286 -8.50 -18.67 1.28
N GLY A 287 -9.18 -19.75 0.95
CA GLY A 287 -10.40 -20.13 1.64
C GLY A 287 -10.65 -21.64 1.66
N GLN A 288 -11.80 -22.01 2.21
CA GLN A 288 -12.29 -23.39 2.27
C GLN A 288 -12.93 -23.82 0.93
N ASP A 289 -13.22 -25.10 0.78
CA ASP A 289 -14.04 -25.63 -0.34
C ASP A 289 -13.56 -25.27 -1.75
N SER A 290 -12.24 -25.38 -2.01
CA SER A 290 -11.62 -25.04 -3.31
C SER A 290 -11.75 -23.56 -3.68
N TRP A 291 -11.81 -22.66 -2.70
CA TRP A 291 -11.81 -21.22 -2.92
C TRP A 291 -10.63 -20.75 -3.77
N GLU A 292 -10.92 -20.05 -4.85
CA GLU A 292 -9.93 -19.51 -5.78
C GLU A 292 -9.81 -17.99 -5.61
N PRO A 293 -8.73 -17.46 -4.98
CA PRO A 293 -8.57 -16.00 -4.87
C PRO A 293 -8.42 -15.35 -6.25
N LEU A 294 -8.77 -14.06 -6.35
CA LEU A 294 -8.55 -13.28 -7.57
C LEU A 294 -7.05 -13.21 -7.88
N ILE A 295 -6.24 -13.04 -6.84
CA ILE A 295 -4.79 -13.02 -6.89
C ILE A 295 -4.24 -13.47 -5.53
N GLU A 296 -3.29 -14.40 -5.54
CA GLU A 296 -2.67 -14.85 -4.29
C GLU A 296 -1.74 -13.76 -3.73
N ARG A 297 -1.77 -13.61 -2.40
CA ARG A 297 -0.81 -12.76 -1.71
C ARG A 297 0.51 -13.53 -1.55
N SER A 298 1.59 -12.94 -2.06
CA SER A 298 2.98 -13.42 -1.92
C SER A 298 3.55 -13.15 -0.54
#